data_AF-A0A512BTE2-F1
#
_entry.id   AF-A0A512BTE2-F1
#
_cell.length_a   1.000
_cell.length_b   1.000
_cell.length_c   1.000
_cell.angle_alpha   90.00
_cell.angle_beta   90.00
_cell.angle_gamma   90.00
#
_symmetry.space_group_name_H-M   'P 1'
#
loop_
_entity.id
_entity.type
_entity.pdbx_description
1 polymer ?
#
loop_
_entity_poly.entity_id
_entity_poly.type
_entity_poly.pdbx_seq_one_letter_code
_entity_poly.pdbx_strand_id
1 'polypeptide(L)' 'MARSGIAPHVIEAVLNHRSGIVSGIAAIYNRHDYYSEKRDALERWAQSPPLAAVDAQQRE' A
#
# COMPACT_ATOMS: atom_id res chain seq x y z
N MET A 1 -0.57 -5.42 1.17
CA MET A 1 -1.07 -4.33 0.31
C MET A 1 -0.62 -4.44 -1.14
N ALA A 2 0.67 -4.62 -1.45
CA ALA A 2 1.14 -4.74 -2.85
C ALA A 2 0.46 -5.88 -3.64
N ARG A 3 0.30 -7.06 -3.04
CA ARG A 3 -0.46 -8.18 -3.62
C ARG A 3 -1.92 -7.85 -3.94
N SER A 4 -2.51 -6.89 -3.23
CA SER A 4 -3.88 -6.41 -3.45
C SER A 4 -3.96 -5.29 -4.49
N GLY A 5 -2.87 -5.05 -5.25
CA GLY A 5 -2.79 -4.03 -6.30
C GLY A 5 -2.69 -2.59 -5.80
N ILE A 6 -2.39 -2.37 -4.52
CA ILE A 6 -2.23 -1.01 -3.99
C ILE A 6 -0.92 -0.40 -4.49
N ALA A 7 -0.99 0.84 -4.98
CA ALA A 7 0.17 1.54 -5.52
C ALA A 7 1.26 1.76 -4.43
N PRO A 8 2.55 1.58 -4.75
CA PRO A 8 3.63 1.67 -3.76
C PRO A 8 3.67 3.00 -2.99
N HIS A 9 3.42 4.14 -3.64
CA HIS A 9 3.42 5.44 -2.97
C HIS A 9 2.26 5.62 -1.98
N VAL A 10 1.12 4.95 -2.20
CA VAL A 10 0.02 4.89 -1.23
C VAL A 10 0.41 4.02 -0.03
N ILE A 11 1.05 2.87 -0.28
CA ILE A 11 1.56 1.98 0.78
C ILE A 11 2.55 2.75 1.68
N GLU A 12 3.49 3.48 1.07
CA GLU A 12 4.44 4.32 1.81
C GLU A 12 3.76 5.41 2.63
N ALA A 13 2.72 6.04 2.09
CA ALA A 13 1.93 7.04 2.80
C ALA A 13 1.12 6.45 3.97
N VAL A 14 0.62 5.21 3.85
CA VAL A 14 0.01 4.47 4.96
C VAL A 14 1.04 4.20 6.06
N LEU A 15 2.24 3.76 5.68
CA LEU A 15 3.32 3.39 6.61
C LEU A 15 4.04 4.61 7.19
N ASN A 16 3.73 5.82 6.71
CA ASN A 16 4.47 7.05 7.02
C ASN A 16 5.99 6.90 6.77
N HIS A 17 6.35 6.14 5.74
CA HIS A 17 7.74 5.84 5.39
C HIS A 17 8.33 6.90 4.46
N ARG A 18 9.66 7.04 4.51
CA ARG A 18 10.45 7.87 3.61
C ARG A 18 11.52 7.02 2.92
N SER A 19 11.09 6.06 2.09
CA SER A 19 11.99 5.17 1.33
C SER A 19 12.56 5.77 0.04
N GLY A 20 12.04 6.91 -0.42
CA GLY A 20 12.43 7.54 -1.68
C GLY A 20 11.57 7.19 -2.89
N ILE A 21 10.51 6.38 -2.73
CA ILE A 21 9.51 6.13 -3.78
C ILE A 21 8.88 7.44 -4.28
N VAL A 22 8.63 8.39 -3.39
CA VAL A 22 8.36 9.78 -3.73
C VAL A 22 9.61 10.59 -3.40
N SER A 23 10.29 11.12 -4.42
CA SER A 23 11.56 11.83 -4.28
C SER A 23 11.77 12.91 -5.35
N GLY A 24 12.84 13.69 -5.21
CA GLY A 24 13.20 14.75 -6.16
C GLY A 24 12.09 15.78 -6.35
N ILE A 25 11.83 16.16 -7.60
CA ILE A 25 10.81 17.16 -7.95
C ILE A 25 9.40 16.67 -7.58
N ALA A 26 9.13 15.37 -7.65
CA ALA A 26 7.83 14.82 -7.26
C ALA A 26 7.54 15.10 -5.78
N ALA A 27 8.55 15.07 -4.90
CA ALA A 27 8.38 15.42 -3.49
C ALA A 27 8.08 16.91 -3.25
N ILE A 28 8.40 17.79 -4.20
CA ILE A 28 8.09 19.24 -4.10
C ILE A 28 6.58 19.46 -4.25
N TYR A 29 5.97 18.80 -5.24
CA TYR A 29 4.58 19.03 -5.63
C TYR A 29 3.59 18.00 -5.10
N ASN A 30 4.05 16.82 -4.64
CA ASN A 30 3.17 15.83 -4.02
C ASN A 30 2.81 16.25 -2.58
N ARG A 31 1.77 17.08 -2.46
CA ARG A 31 1.17 17.51 -1.19
C ARG A 31 -0.13 16.77 -0.86
N HIS A 32 -0.50 15.81 -1.70
CA HIS A 32 -1.71 15.05 -1.52
C HIS A 32 -1.57 14.12 -0.31
N ASP A 33 -2.60 14.07 0.53
CA ASP A 33 -2.57 13.30 1.77
C ASP A 33 -2.97 11.83 1.58
N TYR A 34 -3.51 11.49 0.39
CA TYR A 34 -3.98 10.17 0.02
C TYR A 34 -5.04 9.62 0.97
N TYR A 35 -5.87 10.46 1.60
CA TYR A 35 -6.79 9.98 2.63
C TYR A 35 -7.72 8.86 2.16
N SER A 36 -8.38 9.05 1.01
CA SER A 36 -9.26 8.05 0.39
C SER A 36 -8.53 6.76 0.06
N GLU A 37 -7.36 6.87 -0.56
CA GLU A 37 -6.56 5.76 -1.04
C GLU A 37 -5.97 4.96 0.10
N LYS A 38 -5.53 5.63 1.17
CA LYS A 38 -5.04 4.99 2.40
C LYS A 38 -6.16 4.21 3.08
N ARG A 39 -7.37 4.77 3.17
CA ARG A 39 -8.54 4.08 3.73
C ARG A 39 -8.87 2.84 2.91
N ASP A 40 -8.99 2.96 1.60
CA ASP A 40 -9.28 1.83 0.71
C ASP A 40 -8.17 0.76 0.76
N ALA A 41 -6.90 1.17 0.86
CA ALA A 41 -5.78 0.25 1.01
C ALA A 41 -5.85 -0.56 2.31
N LEU A 42 -6.21 0.08 3.42
CA LEU A 42 -6.39 -0.57 4.72
C LEU A 42 -7.59 -1.51 4.73
N GLU A 43 -8.71 -1.09 4.15
CA GLU A 43 -9.93 -1.90 3.99
C GLU A 43 -9.64 -3.19 3.22
N ARG A 44 -9.02 -3.07 2.04
CA ARG A 44 -8.63 -4.22 1.21
C ARG A 44 -7.58 -5.10 1.90
N TRP A 45 -6.71 -4.52 2.72
CA TRP A 45 -5.73 -5.29 3.48
C TRP A 45 -6.40 -6.08 4.60
N ALA A 46 -7.37 -5.50 5.31
CA ALA A 46 -8.13 -6.19 6.36
C ALA A 46 -8.96 -7.36 5.82
N GLN A 47 -9.42 -7.26 4.57
CA GLN A 47 -10.12 -8.34 3.87
C GLN A 47 -9.19 -9.44 3.35
N SER A 48 -7.87 -9.22 3.36
CA SER A 48 -6.92 -10.24 2.92
C SER A 48 -6.94 -11.42 3.90
N PRO A 49 -7.05 -12.67 3.41
CA PRO A 49 -6.96 -13.84 4.27
C PRO A 49 -5.63 -13.86 5.04
N PRO A 50 -5.62 -14.38 6.29
CA PRO A 50 -4.42 -14.46 7.12
C PRO A 50 -3.33 -15.25 6.39
N LEU A 51 -2.07 -14.88 6.61
CA LEU A 51 -0.90 -15.38 5.87
C LEU A 51 -0.86 -16.92 5.75
N ALA A 52 -1.30 -17.64 6.80
CA ALA A 52 -1.39 -19.10 6.81
C ALA A 52 -2.40 -19.70 5.80
N ALA A 53 -3.47 -18.98 5.46
CA ALA A 53 -4.46 -19.41 4.48
C ALA A 53 -4.02 -19.11 3.03
N VAL A 54 -3.10 -18.17 2.83
CA VAL A 54 -2.62 -17.76 1.51
C VAL A 54 -1.61 -18.76 0.94
N ASP A 55 -0.74 -19.31 1.79
CA ASP A 55 0.27 -20.32 1.41
C ASP A 55 -0.34 -21.65 0.97
N ALA A 56 -1.57 -21.95 1.41
CA ALA A 56 -2.30 -23.15 1.01
C ALA A 56 -2.81 -23.07 -0.44
N GLN A 57 -3.07 -21.86 -0.94
CA GLN A 57 -3.68 -21.63 -2.26
C GLN A 57 -2.65 -21.47 -3.40
N GLN A 58 -1.34 -21.46 -3.08
CA GLN A 58 -0.26 -21.33 -4.06
C GLN A 58 0.52 -22.64 -4.29
N ARG A 59 0.09 -23.76 -3.70
CA ARG A 59 0.73 -25.09 -3.80
C ARG A 59 -0.02 -26.06 -4.72
N GLU A 60 -0.92 -25.57 -5.55
CA GLU A 60 -1.56 -26.29 -6.66
C GLU A 60 -1.00 -25.80 -7.99
#